data_AF-A0A935QUM5-F1
#
_entry.id   AF-A0A935QUM5-F1
#
_cell.length_a   1.000
_cell.length_b   1.000
_cell.length_c   1.000
_cell.angle_alpha   90.00
_cell.angle_beta   90.00
_cell.angle_gamma   90.00
#
_symmetry.space_group_name_H-M   'P 1'
#
loop_
_entity.id
_entity.type
_entity.pdbx_description
1 polymer ?
#
loop_
_entity_poly.entity_id
_entity_poly.type
_entity_poly.pdbx_seq_one_letter_code
_entity_poly.pdbx_strand_id
1 'polypeptide(L)'
;MERLTAAAPVAEAPPAVEGAALVPIEITWEGVGLLHQSYFSDREAMTALSVALAPYLTGPVQLFIRYDNKTFQGQIRVRVPPSGFLRPPAESGQSIDLAALAPITTALASYRRAIASRFDVRVDGFSVGIELYRGPSICVIGVGGAPPPDGRVVSPCVQVNGVEICGEPSATGVSFAEDRLKKIADCFP
;
A
#
# COMPACT_ATOMS: atom_id res chain seq x y z
N MET A 1 -25.38 -29.68 23.77
CA MET A 1 -24.01 -29.29 23.37
C MET A 1 -24.13 -28.10 22.43
N GLU A 2 -24.34 -26.90 22.99
CA GLU A 2 -24.24 -25.64 22.24
C GLU A 2 -22.77 -25.20 22.30
N ARG A 3 -22.11 -25.11 21.14
CA ARG A 3 -20.81 -24.45 21.03
C ARG A 3 -21.07 -22.96 20.87
N LEU A 4 -20.84 -22.21 21.93
CA LEU A 4 -20.63 -20.76 21.86
C LEU A 4 -19.39 -20.50 20.99
N THR A 5 -19.60 -19.92 19.82
CA THR A 5 -18.53 -19.38 18.98
C THR A 5 -18.05 -18.10 19.64
N ALA A 6 -16.82 -18.12 20.17
CA ALA A 6 -16.18 -16.92 20.70
C ALA A 6 -15.98 -15.90 19.56
N ALA A 7 -16.47 -14.68 19.75
CA ALA A 7 -16.21 -13.57 18.85
C ALA A 7 -14.69 -13.29 18.82
N ALA A 8 -14.14 -13.14 17.62
CA ALA A 8 -12.75 -12.73 17.44
C ALA A 8 -12.53 -11.35 18.10
N PRO A 9 -11.39 -11.12 18.78
CA PRO A 9 -11.11 -9.83 19.38
C PRO A 9 -11.07 -8.76 18.29
N VAL A 10 -11.90 -7.73 18.46
CA VAL A 10 -11.83 -6.50 17.67
C VAL A 10 -10.44 -5.94 17.92
N ALA A 11 -9.61 -5.91 16.88
CA ALA A 11 -8.29 -5.28 16.97
C ALA A 11 -8.52 -3.80 17.28
N GLU A 12 -8.23 -3.43 18.52
CA GLU A 12 -8.29 -2.05 19.00
C GLU A 12 -7.31 -1.23 18.17
N ALA A 13 -7.82 -0.19 17.51
CA ALA A 13 -6.97 0.75 16.79
C ALA A 13 -5.99 1.37 17.80
N PRO A 14 -4.69 1.47 17.48
CA PRO A 14 -3.75 2.11 18.39
C PRO A 14 -4.23 3.53 18.68
N PRO A 15 -4.21 3.98 19.96
CA PRO A 15 -4.65 5.32 20.30
C PRO A 15 -3.84 6.34 19.49
N ALA A 16 -4.54 7.31 18.91
CA ALA A 16 -3.90 8.44 18.26
C ALA A 16 -3.01 9.14 19.31
N VAL A 17 -1.69 9.00 19.16
CA VAL A 17 -0.73 9.61 20.06
C VAL A 17 -0.81 11.12 19.85
N GLU A 18 -1.25 11.83 20.89
CA GLU A 18 -1.31 13.30 20.89
C GLU A 18 0.09 13.85 20.55
N GLY A 19 0.21 14.59 19.45
CA GLY A 19 1.48 15.12 18.93
C GLY A 19 2.19 14.28 17.85
N ALA A 20 1.58 13.19 17.36
CA ALA A 20 2.13 12.46 16.22
C ALA A 20 2.19 13.34 14.96
N ALA A 21 3.31 13.27 14.23
CA ALA A 21 3.45 13.95 12.96
C ALA A 21 2.41 13.42 11.96
N LEU A 22 1.77 14.32 11.22
CA LEU A 22 0.79 14.00 10.19
C LEU A 22 1.37 14.29 8.82
N VAL A 23 1.11 13.39 7.88
CA VAL A 23 1.31 13.65 6.46
C VAL A 23 -0.04 13.97 5.81
N PRO A 24 -0.21 15.11 5.11
CA PRO A 24 -1.47 15.40 4.43
C PRO A 24 -1.78 14.31 3.41
N ILE A 25 -3.04 13.86 3.35
CA ILE A 25 -3.49 12.86 2.37
C ILE A 25 -4.53 13.47 1.46
N GLU A 26 -4.31 13.38 0.15
CA GLU A 26 -5.25 13.79 -0.88
C GLU A 26 -5.78 12.56 -1.61
N ILE A 27 -7.10 12.40 -1.67
CA ILE A 27 -7.69 11.23 -2.32
C ILE A 27 -8.02 11.54 -3.77
N THR A 28 -7.59 10.67 -4.68
CA THR A 28 -7.96 10.67 -6.09
C THR A 28 -8.83 9.45 -6.38
N TRP A 29 -9.96 9.66 -7.06
CA TRP A 29 -10.97 8.64 -7.31
C TRP A 29 -11.01 8.23 -8.78
N GLU A 30 -11.13 6.94 -9.07
CA GLU A 30 -11.45 6.44 -10.42
C GLU A 30 -12.49 5.31 -10.36
N GLY A 31 -13.64 5.49 -10.99
CA GLY A 31 -14.67 4.45 -11.06
C GLY A 31 -15.39 4.15 -9.73
N VAL A 32 -15.13 4.91 -8.67
CA VAL A 32 -15.72 4.77 -7.33
C VAL A 32 -16.97 5.66 -7.21
N GLY A 33 -18.13 5.07 -6.90
CA GLY A 33 -19.38 5.81 -6.69
C GLY A 33 -19.40 6.64 -5.40
N LEU A 34 -20.20 7.72 -5.35
CA LEU A 34 -20.24 8.70 -4.26
C LEU A 34 -20.42 8.08 -2.87
N LEU A 35 -21.27 7.06 -2.74
CA LEU A 35 -21.46 6.35 -1.48
C LEU A 35 -20.14 5.76 -0.96
N HIS A 36 -19.38 5.08 -1.82
CA HIS A 36 -18.10 4.48 -1.42
C HIS A 36 -17.03 5.54 -1.16
N GLN A 37 -17.04 6.66 -1.89
CA GLN A 37 -16.14 7.79 -1.58
C GLN A 37 -16.33 8.28 -0.14
N SER A 38 -17.55 8.28 0.38
CA SER A 38 -17.80 8.63 1.78
C SER A 38 -17.18 7.63 2.77
N TYR A 39 -17.12 6.34 2.43
CA TYR A 39 -16.50 5.32 3.28
C TYR A 39 -15.00 5.55 3.41
N PHE A 40 -14.33 5.75 2.28
CA PHE A 40 -12.89 6.00 2.23
C PHE A 40 -12.51 7.38 2.80
N SER A 41 -13.47 8.28 3.00
CA SER A 41 -13.25 9.59 3.64
C SER A 41 -13.47 9.56 5.16
N ASP A 42 -13.61 8.38 5.76
CA ASP A 42 -13.74 8.24 7.22
C ASP A 42 -12.59 8.91 7.96
N ARG A 43 -12.92 9.90 8.81
CA ARG A 43 -11.93 10.76 9.47
C ARG A 43 -10.94 9.96 10.31
N GLU A 44 -11.43 8.99 11.08
CA GLU A 44 -10.60 8.21 11.99
C GLU A 44 -9.62 7.31 11.21
N ALA A 45 -10.09 6.57 10.20
CA ALA A 45 -9.24 5.75 9.36
C ALA A 45 -8.20 6.60 8.60
N MET A 46 -8.59 7.77 8.10
CA MET A 46 -7.69 8.70 7.41
C MET A 46 -6.62 9.30 8.33
N THR A 47 -6.99 9.67 9.56
CA THR A 47 -6.02 10.15 10.56
C THR A 47 -5.03 9.04 10.93
N ALA A 48 -5.50 7.81 11.15
CA ALA A 48 -4.63 6.68 11.45
C ALA A 48 -3.65 6.38 10.29
N LEU A 49 -4.14 6.43 9.04
CA LEU A 49 -3.29 6.27 7.85
C LEU A 49 -2.24 7.38 7.77
N SER A 50 -2.64 8.64 8.01
CA SER A 50 -1.73 9.80 8.00
C SER A 50 -0.60 9.67 9.02
N VAL A 51 -0.92 9.30 10.27
CA VAL A 51 0.08 9.06 11.31
C VAL A 51 1.03 7.92 10.91
N ALA A 52 0.50 6.83 10.37
CA ALA A 52 1.29 5.66 10.01
C ALA A 52 2.25 5.92 8.83
N LEU A 53 1.90 6.82 7.91
CA LEU A 53 2.71 7.15 6.74
C LEU A 53 3.77 8.24 7.00
N ALA A 54 3.53 9.13 7.97
CA ALA A 54 4.41 10.26 8.25
C ALA A 54 5.90 9.94 8.49
N PRO A 55 6.29 8.80 9.11
CA PRO A 55 7.71 8.45 9.28
C PRO A 55 8.42 8.06 7.98
N TYR A 56 7.68 7.77 6.90
CA TYR A 56 8.21 7.19 5.67
C TYR A 56 8.08 8.11 4.46
N LEU A 57 7.09 9.02 4.48
CA LEU A 57 6.72 9.85 3.34
C LEU A 57 6.72 11.34 3.71
N THR A 58 7.00 12.19 2.73
CA THR A 58 6.95 13.65 2.84
C THR A 58 5.97 14.27 1.84
N GLY A 59 5.47 15.46 2.18
CA GLY A 59 4.54 16.23 1.35
C GLY A 59 3.10 15.69 1.37
N PRO A 60 2.20 16.21 0.52
CA PRO A 60 0.89 15.61 0.34
C PRO A 60 1.04 14.22 -0.30
N VAL A 61 0.57 13.20 0.40
CA VAL A 61 0.50 11.84 -0.09
C VAL A 61 -0.79 11.68 -0.90
N GLN A 62 -0.65 11.30 -2.16
CA GLN A 62 -1.81 11.00 -3.00
C GLN A 62 -2.28 9.56 -2.75
N LEU A 63 -3.48 9.41 -2.18
CA LEU A 63 -4.16 8.13 -2.05
C LEU A 63 -5.06 7.93 -3.27
N PHE A 64 -4.68 7.04 -4.16
CA PHE A 64 -5.44 6.72 -5.36
C PHE A 64 -6.34 5.51 -5.10
N ILE A 65 -7.65 5.71 -5.23
CA ILE A 65 -8.66 4.66 -5.00
C ILE A 65 -9.42 4.44 -6.30
N ARG A 66 -9.31 3.21 -6.81
CA ARG A 66 -9.88 2.82 -8.10
C ARG A 66 -10.79 1.62 -7.96
N TYR A 67 -11.88 1.61 -8.72
CA TYR A 67 -12.74 0.44 -8.89
C TYR A 67 -13.01 0.19 -10.38
N ASP A 68 -12.57 -0.97 -10.88
CA ASP A 68 -12.85 -1.40 -12.24
C ASP A 68 -14.18 -2.16 -12.29
N ASN A 69 -15.19 -1.53 -12.89
CA ASN A 69 -16.52 -2.11 -13.04
C ASN A 69 -16.59 -3.32 -13.99
N LYS A 70 -15.58 -3.52 -14.84
CA LYS A 70 -15.54 -4.66 -15.77
C LYS A 70 -15.03 -5.92 -15.10
N THR A 71 -14.00 -5.77 -14.27
CA THR A 71 -13.35 -6.89 -13.57
C THR A 71 -13.80 -7.03 -12.12
N PHE A 72 -14.59 -6.06 -11.62
CA PHE A 72 -15.04 -5.96 -10.22
C PHE A 72 -13.87 -5.92 -9.23
N GLN A 73 -12.78 -5.26 -9.62
CA GLN A 73 -11.55 -5.18 -8.82
C GLN A 73 -11.34 -3.78 -8.25
N GLY A 74 -11.13 -3.72 -6.94
CA GLY A 74 -10.77 -2.50 -6.23
C GLY A 74 -9.27 -2.39 -5.97
N GLN A 75 -8.76 -1.15 -5.95
CA GLN A 75 -7.36 -0.84 -5.71
C GLN A 75 -7.24 0.37 -4.78
N ILE A 76 -6.32 0.30 -3.83
CA ILE A 76 -5.91 1.40 -2.96
C ILE A 76 -4.40 1.54 -3.11
N ARG A 77 -3.95 2.62 -3.75
CA ARG A 77 -2.53 2.88 -4.01
C ARG A 77 -2.10 4.17 -3.33
N VAL A 78 -0.94 4.16 -2.68
CA VAL A 78 -0.25 5.41 -2.36
C VAL A 78 0.65 5.76 -3.53
N ARG A 79 0.43 6.94 -4.11
CA ARG A 79 1.27 7.51 -5.16
C ARG A 79 2.38 8.33 -4.53
N VAL A 80 3.62 7.91 -4.77
CA VAL A 80 4.81 8.56 -4.18
C VAL A 80 5.62 9.26 -5.28
N PRO A 81 5.74 10.61 -5.23
CA PRO A 81 6.59 11.35 -6.16
C PRO A 81 8.09 11.01 -5.94
N PRO A 82 8.99 11.39 -6.86
CA PRO A 82 10.42 11.10 -6.74
C PRO A 82 11.06 11.49 -5.40
N SER A 83 10.74 12.67 -4.88
CA SER A 83 11.23 13.16 -3.58
C SER A 83 10.34 12.80 -2.40
N GLY A 84 9.35 11.92 -2.59
CA GLY A 84 8.32 11.62 -1.60
C GLY A 84 8.76 10.64 -0.50
N PHE A 85 9.83 9.88 -0.71
CA PHE A 85 10.38 8.98 0.31
C PHE A 85 11.34 9.70 1.25
N LEU A 86 11.16 9.49 2.56
CA LEU A 86 12.17 9.86 3.55
C LEU A 86 13.31 8.84 3.59
N ARG A 87 13.00 7.56 3.33
CA ARG A 87 13.97 6.46 3.25
C ARG A 87 13.56 5.53 2.10
N PRO A 88 14.09 5.73 0.88
CA PRO A 88 13.80 4.84 -0.24
C PRO A 88 14.41 3.46 -0.02
N PRO A 89 13.87 2.40 -0.67
CA PRO A 89 14.52 1.09 -0.75
C PRO A 89 15.97 1.19 -1.19
N ALA A 90 16.87 0.52 -0.47
CA ALA A 90 18.28 0.49 -0.81
C ALA A 90 18.56 -0.54 -1.91
N GLU A 91 19.42 -0.17 -2.86
CA GLU A 91 20.02 -1.10 -3.81
C GLU A 91 21.34 -1.66 -3.24
N SER A 92 21.55 -2.97 -3.39
CA SER A 92 22.77 -3.65 -2.97
C SER A 92 23.14 -4.74 -3.99
N GLY A 93 24.14 -4.43 -4.83
CA GLY A 93 24.56 -5.34 -5.89
C GLY A 93 23.41 -5.59 -6.87
N GLN A 94 22.96 -6.83 -6.98
CA GLN A 94 21.82 -7.21 -7.83
C GLN A 94 20.47 -7.24 -7.09
N SER A 95 20.40 -6.68 -5.88
CA SER A 95 19.21 -6.77 -5.03
C SER A 95 18.66 -5.41 -4.65
N ILE A 96 17.35 -5.32 -4.50
CA ILE A 96 16.64 -4.15 -3.98
C ILE A 96 15.90 -4.55 -2.70
N ASP A 97 16.06 -3.79 -1.62
CA ASP A 97 15.36 -4.01 -0.36
C ASP A 97 13.89 -3.55 -0.42
N LEU A 98 13.07 -4.32 -1.15
CA LEU A 98 11.62 -4.06 -1.23
C LEU A 98 10.92 -4.22 0.12
N ALA A 99 11.50 -4.95 1.08
CA ALA A 99 10.92 -5.13 2.42
C ALA A 99 10.89 -3.81 3.21
N ALA A 100 11.76 -2.84 2.87
CA ALA A 100 11.69 -1.47 3.39
C ALA A 100 10.33 -0.78 3.15
N LEU A 101 9.52 -1.26 2.19
CA LEU A 101 8.17 -0.76 1.89
C LEU A 101 7.06 -1.40 2.73
N ALA A 102 7.37 -2.42 3.54
CA ALA A 102 6.41 -3.12 4.37
C ALA A 102 5.62 -2.21 5.33
N PRO A 103 6.22 -1.18 5.98
CA PRO A 103 5.46 -0.29 6.84
C PRO A 103 4.36 0.51 6.12
N ILE A 104 4.66 1.02 4.92
CA ILE A 104 3.69 1.76 4.09
C ILE A 104 2.56 0.84 3.65
N THR A 105 2.90 -0.35 3.16
CA THR A 105 1.91 -1.31 2.69
C THR A 105 1.06 -1.90 3.83
N THR A 106 1.63 -2.09 5.01
CA THR A 106 0.89 -2.45 6.25
C THR A 106 -0.08 -1.35 6.67
N ALA A 107 0.33 -0.08 6.58
CA ALA A 107 -0.56 1.06 6.85
C ALA A 107 -1.76 1.06 5.88
N LEU A 108 -1.54 0.80 4.59
CA LEU A 108 -2.61 0.70 3.61
C LEU A 108 -3.54 -0.49 3.82
N ALA A 109 -2.99 -1.66 4.17
CA ALA A 109 -3.80 -2.83 4.51
C ALA A 109 -4.66 -2.59 5.76
N SER A 110 -4.11 -1.91 6.76
CA SER A 110 -4.82 -1.53 7.98
C SER A 110 -5.95 -0.55 7.68
N TYR A 111 -5.68 0.47 6.85
CA TYR A 111 -6.72 1.39 6.37
C TYR A 111 -7.83 0.66 5.60
N ARG A 112 -7.48 -0.22 4.64
CA ARG A 112 -8.46 -1.06 3.92
C ARG A 112 -9.35 -1.84 4.89
N ARG A 113 -8.75 -2.52 5.86
CA ARG A 113 -9.48 -3.32 6.86
C ARG A 113 -10.38 -2.45 7.74
N ALA A 114 -9.93 -1.26 8.15
CA ALA A 114 -10.75 -0.33 8.91
C ALA A 114 -12.02 0.06 8.13
N ILE A 115 -11.87 0.44 6.85
CA ILE A 115 -13.02 0.75 5.99
C ILE A 115 -13.93 -0.48 5.83
N ALA A 116 -13.36 -1.65 5.56
CA ALA A 116 -14.13 -2.87 5.35
C ALA A 116 -14.94 -3.29 6.59
N SER A 117 -14.34 -3.16 7.78
CA SER A 117 -14.98 -3.52 9.05
C SER A 117 -16.14 -2.59 9.44
N ARG A 118 -16.08 -1.32 9.03
CA ARG A 118 -17.07 -0.30 9.40
C ARG A 118 -18.19 -0.13 8.39
N PHE A 119 -17.89 -0.26 7.10
CA PHE A 119 -18.80 0.16 6.03
C PHE A 119 -19.19 -0.98 5.07
N ASP A 120 -18.21 -1.71 4.52
CA ASP A 120 -18.48 -2.75 3.52
C ASP A 120 -17.36 -3.80 3.43
N VAL A 121 -17.67 -5.04 3.81
CA VAL A 121 -16.70 -6.16 3.81
C VAL A 121 -16.07 -6.42 2.43
N ARG A 122 -16.72 -6.04 1.33
CA ARG A 122 -16.17 -6.20 -0.02
C ARG A 122 -14.92 -5.35 -0.24
N VAL A 123 -14.75 -4.27 0.53
CA VAL A 123 -13.53 -3.46 0.51
C VAL A 123 -12.30 -4.28 0.94
N ASP A 124 -12.47 -5.34 1.73
CA ASP A 124 -11.32 -6.18 2.13
C ASP A 124 -10.70 -6.93 0.94
N GLY A 125 -11.46 -7.09 -0.16
CA GLY A 125 -10.96 -7.61 -1.43
C GLY A 125 -10.15 -6.61 -2.27
N PHE A 126 -10.05 -5.34 -1.85
CA PHE A 126 -9.27 -4.35 -2.59
C PHE A 126 -7.77 -4.65 -2.47
N SER A 127 -7.08 -4.63 -3.61
CA SER A 127 -5.62 -4.72 -3.62
C SER A 127 -5.01 -3.45 -3.06
N VAL A 128 -3.92 -3.57 -2.29
CA VAL A 128 -3.18 -2.42 -1.75
C VAL A 128 -1.76 -2.38 -2.31
N GLY A 129 -1.16 -1.20 -2.35
CA GLY A 129 0.28 -1.08 -2.61
C GLY A 129 0.72 0.34 -2.97
N ILE A 130 1.86 0.44 -3.62
CA ILE A 130 2.55 1.70 -3.88
C ILE A 130 2.68 1.90 -5.38
N GLU A 131 2.43 3.12 -5.84
CA GLU A 131 2.59 3.55 -7.23
C GLU A 131 3.64 4.66 -7.28
N LEU A 132 4.67 4.50 -8.10
CA LEU A 132 5.81 5.40 -8.22
C LEU A 132 5.83 5.99 -9.63
N TYR A 133 5.95 7.31 -9.73
CA TYR A 133 6.15 8.00 -11.01
C TYR A 133 7.60 8.44 -11.13
N ARG A 134 8.28 7.98 -12.18
CA ARG A 134 9.71 8.27 -12.46
C ARG A 134 9.88 8.62 -13.93
N GLY A 135 9.76 9.92 -14.23
CA GLY A 135 9.76 10.40 -15.61
C GLY A 135 8.65 9.72 -16.42
N PRO A 136 8.97 9.00 -17.51
CA PRO A 136 7.98 8.26 -18.30
C PRO A 136 7.54 6.92 -17.68
N SER A 137 8.18 6.49 -16.59
CA SER A 137 7.94 5.18 -15.98
C SER A 137 6.95 5.25 -14.82
N ILE A 138 5.99 4.32 -14.82
CA ILE A 138 5.08 4.05 -13.71
C ILE A 138 5.45 2.68 -13.14
N CYS A 139 5.78 2.64 -11.86
CA CYS A 139 6.10 1.41 -11.16
C CYS A 139 5.06 1.10 -10.08
N VAL A 140 4.46 -0.08 -10.11
CA VAL A 140 3.49 -0.53 -9.10
C VAL A 140 4.06 -1.68 -8.31
N ILE A 141 4.06 -1.52 -6.99
CA ILE A 141 4.55 -2.50 -6.03
C ILE A 141 3.37 -2.95 -5.18
N GLY A 142 3.04 -4.23 -5.30
CA GLY A 142 1.94 -4.86 -4.57
C GLY A 142 2.38 -5.47 -3.24
N VAL A 143 1.41 -6.07 -2.57
CA VAL A 143 1.60 -6.89 -1.37
C VAL A 143 1.46 -8.36 -1.71
N GLY A 144 2.28 -9.20 -1.09
CA GLY A 144 2.16 -10.66 -1.11
C GLY A 144 1.39 -11.20 0.09
N GLY A 145 1.24 -12.52 0.16
CA GLY A 145 0.61 -13.23 1.28
C GLY A 145 -0.81 -13.71 1.00
N ALA A 146 -1.42 -14.34 2.01
CA ALA A 146 -2.78 -14.89 1.91
C ALA A 146 -3.83 -13.77 1.79
N PRO A 147 -4.85 -13.94 0.93
CA PRO A 147 -5.90 -12.95 0.79
C PRO A 147 -6.83 -12.93 2.03
N PRO A 148 -7.22 -11.75 2.53
CA PRO A 148 -6.76 -10.44 2.12
C PRO A 148 -5.42 -10.11 2.82
N PRO A 149 -4.37 -9.70 2.07
CA PRO A 149 -3.03 -9.56 2.61
C PRO A 149 -2.95 -8.43 3.66
N ASP A 150 -2.11 -8.63 4.68
CA ASP A 150 -1.92 -7.70 5.80
C ASP A 150 -0.86 -6.62 5.55
N GLY A 151 -0.20 -6.67 4.39
CA GLY A 151 0.83 -5.72 3.97
C GLY A 151 2.20 -5.93 4.60
N ARG A 152 2.42 -6.97 5.41
CA ARG A 152 3.74 -7.27 5.98
C ARG A 152 4.70 -7.87 4.97
N VAL A 153 4.15 -8.57 3.97
CA VAL A 153 4.91 -9.16 2.88
C VAL A 153 4.74 -8.30 1.64
N VAL A 154 5.84 -7.72 1.16
CA VAL A 154 5.87 -6.98 -0.11
C VAL A 154 6.07 -7.97 -1.26
N SER A 155 5.40 -7.74 -2.39
CA SER A 155 5.55 -8.60 -3.57
C SER A 155 7.01 -8.58 -4.09
N PRO A 156 7.60 -9.72 -4.45
CA PRO A 156 8.90 -9.75 -5.14
C PRO A 156 8.80 -9.33 -6.62
N CYS A 157 7.61 -8.97 -7.09
CA CYS A 157 7.36 -8.49 -8.44
C CYS A 157 6.99 -7.00 -8.44
N VAL A 158 7.60 -6.27 -9.37
CA VAL A 158 7.32 -4.86 -9.64
C VAL A 158 6.72 -4.75 -11.04
N GLN A 159 5.57 -4.09 -11.17
CA GLN A 159 5.02 -3.79 -12.49
C GLN A 159 5.60 -2.49 -13.00
N VAL A 160 6.39 -2.54 -14.07
CA VAL A 160 6.98 -1.36 -14.73
C VAL A 160 6.25 -1.12 -16.04
N ASN A 161 5.54 0.00 -16.14
CA ASN A 161 4.71 0.36 -17.30
C ASN A 161 3.74 -0.76 -17.71
N GLY A 162 3.15 -1.43 -16.73
CA GLY A 162 2.22 -2.55 -16.93
C GLY A 162 2.87 -3.90 -17.21
N VAL A 163 4.20 -3.97 -17.28
CA VAL A 163 4.94 -5.24 -17.43
C VAL A 163 5.42 -5.71 -16.06
N GLU A 164 5.03 -6.91 -15.65
CA GLU A 164 5.46 -7.49 -14.39
C GLU A 164 6.89 -8.03 -14.49
N ILE A 165 7.75 -7.59 -13.56
CA ILE A 165 9.14 -8.01 -13.45
C ILE A 165 9.34 -8.59 -12.05
N CYS A 166 9.55 -9.90 -11.98
CA CYS A 166 9.79 -10.61 -10.74
C CYS A 166 11.28 -10.92 -10.53
N GLY A 167 11.69 -10.89 -9.27
CA GLY A 167 13.00 -11.33 -8.80
C GLY A 167 12.88 -12.47 -7.79
N GLU A 168 14.04 -12.92 -7.32
CA GLU A 168 14.16 -13.98 -6.33
C GLU A 168 14.36 -13.37 -4.93
N PRO A 169 13.50 -13.67 -3.94
CA PRO A 169 13.72 -13.24 -2.57
C PRO A 169 15.06 -13.76 -2.02
N SER A 170 15.83 -12.90 -1.39
CA SER A 170 17.12 -13.20 -0.77
C SER A 170 17.23 -12.54 0.62
N ALA A 171 18.34 -12.79 1.33
CA ALA A 171 18.55 -12.22 2.66
C ALA A 171 18.70 -10.68 2.67
N THR A 172 19.10 -10.09 1.54
CA THR A 172 19.36 -8.65 1.39
C THR A 172 18.26 -7.90 0.65
N GLY A 173 17.19 -8.58 0.25
CA GLY A 173 16.08 -7.99 -0.49
C GLY A 173 15.56 -8.93 -1.57
N VAL A 174 15.25 -8.38 -2.75
CA VAL A 174 14.82 -9.14 -3.92
C VAL A 174 15.88 -9.00 -5.00
N SER A 175 16.44 -10.12 -5.43
CA SER A 175 17.50 -10.17 -6.43
C SER A 175 16.92 -10.26 -7.84
N PHE A 176 17.43 -9.44 -8.76
CA PHE A 176 16.99 -9.39 -10.14
C PHE A 176 18.16 -9.66 -11.09
N ALA A 177 17.88 -10.25 -12.25
CA ALA A 177 18.84 -10.29 -13.35
C ALA A 177 19.26 -8.86 -13.73
N GLU A 178 20.50 -8.68 -14.18
CA GLU A 178 21.11 -7.36 -14.38
C GLU A 178 20.30 -6.44 -15.32
N ASP A 179 19.76 -6.99 -16.41
CA ASP A 179 18.92 -6.27 -17.37
C ASP A 179 17.57 -5.82 -16.79
N ARG A 180 17.07 -6.55 -15.79
CA ARG A 180 15.82 -6.26 -15.06
C ARG A 180 16.06 -5.30 -13.91
N LEU A 181 17.17 -5.47 -13.19
CA LEU A 181 17.55 -4.62 -12.08
C LEU A 181 17.58 -3.16 -12.51
N LYS A 182 18.23 -2.85 -13.63
CA LYS A 182 18.30 -1.48 -14.15
C LYS A 182 16.92 -0.84 -14.30
N LYS A 183 15.94 -1.57 -14.84
CA LYS A 183 14.57 -1.07 -15.03
C LYS A 183 13.83 -0.82 -13.73
N ILE A 184 14.13 -1.59 -12.69
CA ILE A 184 13.50 -1.48 -11.38
C ILE A 184 14.22 -0.43 -10.52
N ALA A 185 15.54 -0.33 -10.61
CA ALA A 185 16.32 0.71 -9.96
C ALA A 185 15.83 2.10 -10.39
N ASP A 186 15.49 2.27 -11.67
CA ASP A 186 14.88 3.50 -12.21
C ASP A 186 13.51 3.85 -11.55
N CYS A 187 12.88 2.93 -10.82
CA CYS A 187 11.66 3.19 -10.05
C CYS A 187 11.92 3.92 -8.72
N PHE A 188 13.14 3.88 -8.21
CA PHE A 188 13.53 4.44 -6.92
C PHE A 188 14.46 5.66 -7.11
N PRO A 189 14.43 6.64 -6.18
CA PRO A 189 15.27 7.83 -6.25
C PRO A 189 16.73 7.55 -5.87
#